data_AF-A0A440JY12-F1
#
_entry.id   AF-A0A440JY12-F1
#
_cell.length_a   1.000
_cell.length_b   1.000
_cell.length_c   1.000
_cell.angle_alpha   90.00
_cell.angle_beta   90.00
_cell.angle_gamma   90.00
#
_symmetry.space_group_name_H-M   'P 1'
#
loop_
_entity.id
_entity.type
_entity.pdbx_description
1 polymer ?
#
loop_
_entity_poly.entity_id
_entity_poly.type
_entity_poly.pdbx_seq_one_letter_code
_entity_poly.pdbx_strand_id
1 'polypeptide(L)'
;EHNPPRPKVFIERIGGYSDDCCLSFGAENFGNYVELAGGHNIGSDIIPATFGQLNPEQVIAANPDHVVITSADWEAYVPGGYWIPLGPGADPQVTRKKLEWFPTRNAYTGIAAQETR
;
A
#
# COMPACT_ATOMS: atom_id res chain seq x y z
N GLU A 1 -13.15 -13.56 25.76
CA GLU A 1 -12.38 -13.34 24.52
C GLU A 1 -12.11 -11.85 24.35
N HIS A 2 -10.89 -11.47 23.99
CA HIS A 2 -10.57 -10.09 23.63
C HIS A 2 -10.92 -9.93 22.14
N ASN A 3 -11.81 -9.01 21.81
CA ASN A 3 -12.14 -8.65 20.43
C ASN A 3 -11.55 -7.25 20.14
N PRO A 4 -10.23 -7.15 19.87
CA PRO A 4 -9.60 -5.86 19.62
C PRO A 4 -10.16 -5.21 18.35
N PRO A 5 -10.13 -3.87 18.26
CA PRO A 5 -10.52 -3.18 17.04
C PRO A 5 -9.61 -3.59 15.87
N ARG A 6 -10.20 -3.73 14.68
CA ARG A 6 -9.48 -4.06 13.46
C ARG A 6 -8.65 -2.85 13.01
N PRO A 7 -7.32 -2.98 12.81
CA PRO A 7 -6.51 -1.87 12.34
C PRO A 7 -6.90 -1.51 10.90
N LYS A 8 -6.93 -0.22 10.59
CA LYS A 8 -7.15 0.27 9.23
C LYS A 8 -5.89 0.04 8.40
N VAL A 9 -6.06 -0.56 7.24
CA VAL A 9 -4.97 -0.89 6.34
C VAL A 9 -5.21 -0.24 4.99
N PHE A 10 -4.23 0.54 4.55
CA PHE A 10 -4.13 0.97 3.17
C PHE A 10 -3.23 -0.01 2.40
N ILE A 11 -3.79 -0.67 1.40
CA ILE A 11 -3.04 -1.56 0.52
C ILE A 11 -2.85 -0.92 -0.86
N GLU A 12 -1.61 -0.53 -1.16
CA GLU A 12 -1.25 0.06 -2.45
C GLU A 12 -0.91 -1.05 -3.44
N ARG A 13 -1.60 -1.01 -4.57
CA ARG A 13 -1.37 -1.84 -5.73
C ARG A 13 -0.20 -1.26 -6.54
N ILE A 14 0.76 -2.10 -6.89
CA ILE A 14 1.85 -1.79 -7.84
C ILE A 14 2.61 -0.48 -7.51
N GLY A 15 2.92 -0.27 -6.23
CA GLY A 15 3.53 0.98 -5.77
C GLY A 15 4.85 1.30 -6.46
N GLY A 16 5.02 2.56 -6.88
CA GLY A 16 6.25 3.05 -7.54
C GLY A 16 6.40 2.68 -9.02
N TYR A 17 5.39 2.04 -9.62
CA TYR A 17 5.33 1.81 -11.07
C TYR A 17 5.02 3.09 -11.86
N SER A 18 4.23 3.99 -11.28
CA SER A 18 4.01 5.36 -11.75
C SER A 18 4.30 6.35 -10.63
N ASP A 19 4.49 7.63 -10.99
CA ASP A 19 4.59 8.71 -10.00
C ASP A 19 3.28 8.88 -9.21
N ASP A 20 2.15 8.63 -9.89
CA ASP A 20 0.82 8.68 -9.30
C ASP A 20 0.64 7.63 -8.21
N CYS A 21 0.13 8.09 -7.07
CA CYS A 21 -0.55 7.27 -6.07
C CYS A 21 -2.07 7.33 -6.37
N CYS A 22 -2.95 6.44 -5.95
CA CYS A 22 -2.82 5.32 -5.03
C CYS A 22 -3.67 4.17 -5.56
N LEU A 23 -3.17 3.47 -6.59
CA LEU A 23 -3.86 2.29 -7.09
C LEU A 23 -4.08 1.34 -5.90
N SER A 24 -5.28 0.80 -5.76
CA SER A 24 -5.65 0.00 -4.59
C SER A 24 -6.69 -1.06 -4.95
N PHE A 25 -7.16 -1.77 -3.93
CA PHE A 25 -8.09 -2.89 -4.02
C PHE A 25 -9.38 -2.56 -3.27
N GLY A 26 -10.53 -2.89 -3.87
CA GLY A 26 -11.81 -2.86 -3.17
C GLY A 26 -11.99 -4.07 -2.25
N ALA A 27 -13.20 -4.61 -2.14
CA ALA A 27 -13.48 -5.74 -1.24
C ALA A 27 -12.87 -7.10 -1.67
N GLU A 28 -12.30 -7.17 -2.87
CA GLU A 28 -11.81 -8.40 -3.49
C GLU A 28 -10.28 -8.43 -3.62
N ASN A 29 -9.73 -9.55 -4.08
CA ASN A 29 -8.29 -9.73 -4.33
C ASN A 29 -7.46 -9.46 -3.06
N PHE A 30 -6.35 -8.71 -3.12
CA PHE A 30 -5.56 -8.38 -1.93
C PHE A 30 -6.32 -7.61 -0.85
N GLY A 31 -7.42 -6.91 -1.20
CA GLY A 31 -8.32 -6.31 -0.22
C GLY A 31 -8.99 -7.34 0.67
N ASN A 32 -9.42 -8.48 0.10
CA ASN A 32 -9.99 -9.59 0.89
C ASN A 32 -8.95 -10.22 1.82
N TYR A 33 -7.67 -10.29 1.41
CA TYR A 33 -6.62 -10.81 2.29
C TYR A 33 -6.37 -9.93 3.52
N VAL A 34 -6.50 -8.61 3.38
CA VAL A 34 -6.47 -7.69 4.53
C VAL A 34 -7.60 -8.02 5.51
N GLU A 35 -8.81 -8.21 4.99
CA GLU A 35 -9.99 -8.52 5.81
C GLU A 35 -9.81 -9.86 6.54
N LEU A 36 -9.40 -10.91 5.82
CA LEU A 36 -9.14 -12.24 6.38
C LEU A 36 -8.03 -12.24 7.42
N ALA A 37 -7.03 -11.36 7.29
CA ALA A 37 -5.96 -11.18 8.28
C ALA A 37 -6.40 -10.37 9.52
N GLY A 38 -7.66 -9.93 9.58
CA GLY A 38 -8.22 -9.18 10.71
C GLY A 38 -8.07 -7.66 10.60
N GLY A 39 -7.54 -7.12 9.50
CA GLY A 39 -7.52 -5.68 9.23
C GLY A 39 -8.81 -5.18 8.59
N HIS A 40 -8.98 -3.86 8.53
CA HIS A 40 -10.02 -3.18 7.76
C HIS A 40 -9.40 -2.53 6.52
N ASN A 41 -9.73 -2.99 5.32
CA ASN A 41 -9.25 -2.42 4.07
C ASN A 41 -9.98 -1.10 3.77
N ILE A 42 -9.28 0.03 3.93
CA ILE A 42 -9.87 1.36 3.65
C ILE A 42 -10.28 1.54 2.18
N GLY A 43 -9.68 0.76 1.26
CA GLY A 43 -10.03 0.80 -0.16
C GLY A 43 -11.45 0.30 -0.41
N SER A 44 -11.95 -0.62 0.41
CA SER A 44 -13.29 -1.20 0.27
C SER A 44 -14.42 -0.21 0.60
N ASP A 45 -14.12 0.85 1.35
CA ASP A 45 -15.09 1.91 1.70
C ASP A 45 -15.41 2.83 0.51
N ILE A 46 -14.53 2.87 -0.50
CA ILE A 46 -14.59 3.85 -1.59
C ILE A 46 -14.65 3.18 -2.96
N ILE A 47 -13.96 2.04 -3.13
CA ILE A 47 -13.84 1.34 -4.42
C ILE A 47 -14.91 0.24 -4.49
N PRO A 48 -15.98 0.41 -5.30
CA PRO A 48 -17.04 -0.59 -5.40
C PRO A 48 -16.63 -1.83 -6.23
N ALA A 49 -15.57 -1.71 -7.03
CA ALA A 49 -15.05 -2.78 -7.88
C ALA A 49 -13.82 -3.46 -7.24
N THR A 50 -13.27 -4.49 -7.89
CA THR A 50 -12.05 -5.17 -7.41
C THR A 50 -10.84 -4.24 -7.37
N PHE A 51 -10.69 -3.38 -8.37
CA PHE A 51 -9.57 -2.46 -8.51
C PHE A 51 -10.08 -1.03 -8.64
N GLY A 52 -9.29 -0.09 -8.11
CA GLY A 52 -9.54 1.33 -8.25
C GLY A 52 -8.33 2.14 -7.83
N GLN A 53 -8.56 3.42 -7.60
CA GLN A 53 -7.54 4.36 -7.12
C GLN A 53 -8.16 5.22 -6.04
N LEU A 54 -7.45 5.37 -4.94
CA LEU A 54 -7.75 6.39 -3.94
C LEU A 54 -6.99 7.66 -4.29
N ASN A 55 -7.59 8.81 -3.99
CA ASN A 55 -6.85 10.07 -3.95
C ASN A 55 -5.94 10.07 -2.70
N PRO A 56 -4.74 10.69 -2.75
CA PRO A 56 -3.87 10.82 -1.59
C PRO A 56 -4.57 11.38 -0.35
N GLU A 57 -5.46 12.35 -0.52
CA GLU A 57 -6.21 12.99 0.57
C GLU A 57 -7.20 12.02 1.22
N GLN A 58 -7.74 11.05 0.46
CA GLN A 58 -8.60 10.01 1.03
C GLN A 58 -7.79 9.06 1.91
N VAL A 59 -6.53 8.76 1.54
CA VAL A 59 -5.63 7.96 2.38
C VAL A 59 -5.29 8.70 3.67
N ILE A 60 -4.94 9.99 3.57
CA ILE A 60 -4.63 10.84 4.73
C ILE A 60 -5.85 10.94 5.65
N ALA A 61 -7.03 11.24 5.11
CA ALA A 61 -8.26 11.36 5.89
C ALA A 61 -8.68 10.04 6.55
N ALA A 62 -8.45 8.91 5.87
CA ALA A 62 -8.69 7.59 6.43
C ALA A 62 -7.70 7.25 7.56
N ASN A 63 -6.53 7.90 7.60
CA ASN A 63 -5.50 7.74 8.64
C ASN A 63 -5.23 6.27 9.01
N PRO A 64 -4.72 5.45 8.07
CA PRO A 64 -4.54 4.01 8.29
C PRO A 64 -3.41 3.73 9.29
N ASP A 65 -3.58 2.67 10.07
CA ASP A 65 -2.61 2.17 11.04
C ASP A 65 -1.46 1.40 10.35
N HIS A 66 -1.75 0.78 9.21
CA HIS A 66 -0.77 0.06 8.40
C HIS A 66 -0.86 0.42 6.92
N VAL A 67 0.30 0.40 6.27
CA VAL A 67 0.44 0.54 4.81
C VAL A 67 1.12 -0.71 4.29
N VAL A 68 0.51 -1.35 3.30
CA VAL A 68 1.08 -2.52 2.60
C VAL A 68 1.23 -2.18 1.13
N ILE A 69 2.42 -2.36 0.58
CA ILE A 69 2.70 -2.05 -0.83
C ILE A 69 2.96 -3.36 -1.56
N THR A 70 2.14 -3.65 -2.57
CA THR A 70 2.41 -4.73 -3.51
C THR A 70 3.34 -4.22 -4.61
N SER A 71 4.36 -4.99 -4.93
CA SER A 71 5.36 -4.66 -5.96
C SER A 71 5.91 -5.93 -6.58
N ALA A 72 6.70 -5.79 -7.65
CA ALA A 72 7.40 -6.86 -8.35
C ALA A 72 8.66 -6.30 -9.02
N ASP A 73 9.39 -7.13 -9.76
CA ASP A 73 10.41 -6.65 -10.70
C ASP A 73 9.74 -6.04 -11.94
N TRP A 74 9.85 -4.72 -12.09
CA TRP A 74 9.29 -3.97 -13.21
C TRP A 74 10.35 -3.38 -14.14
N GLU A 75 11.62 -3.80 -14.05
CA GLU A 75 12.72 -3.20 -14.81
C GLU A 75 12.48 -3.22 -16.32
N ALA A 76 11.85 -4.27 -16.84
CA ALA A 76 11.54 -4.40 -18.26
C ALA A 76 10.46 -3.40 -18.76
N TYR A 77 9.60 -2.88 -17.86
CA TYR A 77 8.48 -2.01 -18.21
C TYR A 77 8.70 -0.55 -17.77
N VAL A 78 9.33 -0.36 -16.61
CA VAL A 78 9.62 0.95 -16.00
C VAL A 78 11.07 0.97 -15.52
N PRO A 79 12.05 1.02 -16.45
CA PRO A 79 13.46 1.01 -16.10
C PRO A 79 13.80 2.22 -15.22
N GLY A 80 14.47 1.98 -14.10
CA GLY A 80 14.83 3.04 -13.14
C GLY A 80 13.66 3.62 -12.34
N GLY A 81 12.46 3.03 -12.39
CA GLY A 81 11.31 3.45 -11.60
C GLY A 81 11.48 3.27 -10.08
N TYR A 82 10.55 3.86 -9.32
CA TYR A 82 10.54 3.82 -7.85
C TYR A 82 9.96 2.52 -7.25
N TRP A 83 9.51 1.58 -8.08
CA TRP A 83 8.97 0.29 -7.67
C TRP A 83 10.00 -0.53 -6.87
N ILE A 84 9.52 -1.30 -5.90
CA ILE A 84 10.34 -2.09 -4.99
C ILE A 84 10.65 -3.45 -5.63
N PRO A 85 11.93 -3.83 -5.87
CA PRO A 85 12.27 -5.14 -6.41
C PRO A 85 11.89 -6.22 -5.40
N LEU A 86 11.03 -7.13 -5.84
CA LEU A 86 10.57 -8.31 -5.10
C LEU A 86 10.53 -9.50 -6.07
N GLY A 87 10.88 -10.69 -5.57
CA GLY A 87 10.90 -11.92 -6.36
C GLY A 87 12.23 -12.66 -6.26
N PRO A 88 12.42 -13.73 -7.06
CA PRO A 88 13.64 -14.53 -7.05
C PRO A 88 14.88 -13.68 -7.34
N GLY A 89 15.90 -13.77 -6.47
CA GLY A 89 17.16 -13.05 -6.64
C GLY A 89 17.12 -11.55 -6.30
N ALA A 90 15.99 -11.02 -5.80
CA ALA A 90 15.92 -9.63 -5.34
C ALA A 90 16.87 -9.39 -4.15
N ASP A 91 17.64 -8.30 -4.20
CA ASP A 91 18.54 -7.89 -3.12
C ASP A 91 17.74 -7.21 -1.98
N PRO A 92 17.69 -7.79 -0.76
CA PRO A 92 16.97 -7.21 0.37
C PRO A 92 17.41 -5.79 0.75
N GLN A 93 18.68 -5.43 0.49
CA GLN A 93 19.18 -4.09 0.77
C GLN A 93 18.61 -3.07 -0.21
N VAL A 94 18.50 -3.43 -1.49
CA VAL A 94 17.86 -2.58 -2.51
C VAL A 94 16.36 -2.48 -2.24
N THR A 95 15.70 -3.60 -1.93
CA THR A 95 14.28 -3.64 -1.53
C THR A 95 14.00 -2.67 -0.38
N ARG A 96 14.79 -2.76 0.71
CA ARG A 96 14.64 -1.87 1.87
C ARG A 96 14.87 -0.42 1.49
N LYS A 97 15.95 -0.12 0.77
CA LYS A 97 16.28 1.25 0.34
C LYS A 97 15.17 1.88 -0.50
N LYS A 98 14.55 1.13 -1.42
CA LYS A 98 13.43 1.66 -2.21
C LYS A 98 12.16 1.83 -1.38
N LEU A 99 11.90 0.94 -0.42
CA LEU A 99 10.77 1.10 0.50
C LEU A 99 10.86 2.40 1.34
N GLU A 100 12.07 2.84 1.71
CA GLU A 100 12.29 4.10 2.46
C GLU A 100 11.80 5.35 1.74
N TRP A 101 11.63 5.32 0.42
CA TRP A 101 11.10 6.45 -0.33
C TRP A 101 9.59 6.65 -0.12
N PHE A 102 8.82 5.57 0.09
CA PHE A 102 7.35 5.65 0.13
C PHE A 102 6.83 6.56 1.25
N PRO A 103 7.30 6.47 2.50
CA PRO A 103 6.85 7.36 3.58
C PRO A 103 7.08 8.85 3.31
N THR A 104 7.91 9.22 2.32
CA THR A 104 8.14 10.62 1.96
C THR A 104 7.09 11.19 0.99
N ARG A 105 6.20 10.35 0.44
CA ARG A 105 5.16 10.78 -0.51
C ARG A 105 3.96 11.38 0.23
N ASN A 106 3.26 12.30 -0.44
CA ASN A 106 2.12 13.04 0.13
C ASN A 106 1.05 12.12 0.75
N ALA A 107 0.71 11.00 0.11
CA ALA A 107 -0.34 10.08 0.58
C ALA A 107 -0.07 9.46 1.96
N TYR A 108 1.17 9.49 2.45
CA TYR A 108 1.56 8.94 3.75
C TYR A 108 1.93 10.00 4.78
N THR A 109 1.74 11.28 4.47
CA THR A 109 2.13 12.35 5.39
C THR A 109 1.14 12.45 6.55
N GLY A 110 1.65 12.35 7.79
CA GLY A 110 0.88 12.55 9.01
C GLY A 110 -0.15 11.44 9.32
N ILE A 111 -0.04 10.28 8.66
CA ILE A 111 -0.86 9.11 8.98
C ILE A 111 -0.19 8.29 10.09
N ALA A 112 -1.00 7.59 10.89
CA ALA A 112 -0.53 6.75 12.00
C ALA A 112 0.57 5.77 11.57
N ALA A 113 0.41 5.12 10.42
CA ALA A 113 1.41 4.20 9.87
C ALA A 113 2.80 4.83 9.64
N GLN A 114 2.88 6.14 9.39
CA GLN A 114 4.15 6.85 9.21
C GLN A 114 4.82 7.16 10.56
N GLU A 115 4.03 7.46 11.59
CA GLU A 115 4.50 7.89 12.90
C GLU A 115 4.99 6.73 13.77
N THR A 116 4.43 5.53 13.60
CA THR A 116 4.71 4.35 14.44
C THR A 116 5.77 3.41 13.85
N ARG A 117 6.69 3.96 13.06
CA ARG A 117 7.65 3.20 12.22
C ARG A 117 8.75 2.49 13.01
#